data_AF-A0A528LG47-F1
#
_entry.id   AF-A0A528LG47-F1
#
_cell.length_a   1.000
_cell.length_b   1.000
_cell.length_c   1.000
_cell.angle_alpha   90.00
_cell.angle_beta   90.00
_cell.angle_gamma   90.00
#
_symmetry.space_group_name_H-M   'P 1'
#
loop_
_entity.id
_entity.type
_entity.pdbx_description
1 polymer ?
#
loop_
_entity_poly.entity_id
_entity_poly.type
_entity_poly.pdbx_seq_one_letter_code
_entity_poly.pdbx_strand_id
1 'polypeptide(L)'
;AAAFKAPELKEAPIGAAGKKTVKPAKPSLEDKNRPAGIARPALVDDLKLISGVGPKIEGILHSLGIFTYAQVASWTKAEREWVDGYLSFHGRIERDDWVKQANALAKGGVAEYIRVFGKKPV
;
A
#
# COMPACT_ATOMS: atom_id res chain seq x y z
N ALA A 1 15.43 -7.89 67.76
CA ALA A 1 15.18 -8.68 66.53
C ALA A 1 14.65 -7.73 65.46
N ALA A 2 15.28 -7.73 64.30
CA ALA A 2 15.16 -6.72 63.24
C ALA A 2 13.84 -6.80 62.45
N ALA A 3 13.29 -5.63 62.10
CA ALA A 3 12.22 -5.47 61.14
C ALA A 3 12.79 -4.94 59.82
N PHE A 4 12.95 -5.82 58.82
CA PHE A 4 13.11 -5.46 57.41
C PHE A 4 12.33 -6.49 56.60
N LYS A 5 11.17 -6.09 56.08
CA LYS A 5 10.39 -6.86 55.10
C LYS A 5 10.78 -6.34 53.72
N ALA A 6 11.61 -7.09 53.02
CA ALA A 6 12.00 -6.83 51.65
C ALA A 6 10.82 -7.05 50.68
N PRO A 7 10.64 -6.22 49.64
CA PRO A 7 9.75 -6.51 48.52
C PRO A 7 10.50 -7.37 47.49
N GLU A 8 10.00 -8.57 47.22
CA GLU A 8 10.53 -9.46 46.18
C GLU A 8 10.14 -8.93 44.80
N LEU A 9 11.12 -8.33 44.13
CA LEU A 9 11.15 -8.05 42.70
C LEU A 9 11.08 -9.39 41.93
N LYS A 10 10.06 -9.51 41.08
CA LYS A 10 9.97 -10.61 40.11
C LYS A 10 10.43 -10.12 38.75
N GLU A 11 11.69 -10.42 38.42
CA GLU A 11 12.26 -10.23 37.08
C GLU A 11 11.85 -11.37 36.13
N ALA A 12 11.19 -10.96 35.04
CA ALA A 12 11.22 -11.45 33.66
C ALA A 12 11.01 -12.95 33.32
N PRO A 13 10.35 -13.22 32.19
CA PRO A 13 11.22 -13.49 31.04
C PRO A 13 11.05 -12.49 29.90
N ILE A 14 12.23 -12.06 29.48
CA ILE A 14 12.67 -11.42 28.25
C ILE A 14 11.93 -12.01 27.03
N GLY A 15 10.94 -11.27 26.53
CA GLY A 15 10.35 -11.48 25.21
C GLY A 15 11.07 -10.61 24.18
N ALA A 16 12.17 -11.13 23.63
CA ALA A 16 12.79 -10.53 22.44
C ALA A 16 12.02 -10.95 21.19
N ALA A 17 11.12 -10.09 20.72
CA ALA A 17 10.73 -10.03 19.31
C ALA A 17 10.18 -8.62 19.04
N GLY A 18 11.04 -7.74 18.53
CA GLY A 18 10.64 -6.39 18.17
C GLY A 18 9.60 -6.39 17.06
N LYS A 19 8.66 -5.44 17.13
CA LYS A 19 8.08 -4.74 15.97
C LYS A 19 7.31 -3.50 16.45
N LYS A 20 8.03 -2.37 16.38
CA LYS A 20 7.58 -1.07 15.86
C LYS A 20 6.18 -0.59 16.26
N THR A 21 6.18 0.37 17.20
CA THR A 21 5.46 1.66 17.12
C THR A 21 4.02 1.64 16.64
N VAL A 22 3.10 1.78 17.59
CA VAL A 22 1.70 2.19 17.36
C VAL A 22 1.70 3.63 16.85
N LYS A 23 1.49 3.81 15.54
CA LYS A 23 1.13 5.07 14.85
C LYS A 23 -0.22 4.82 14.15
N PRO A 24 -1.09 5.83 13.97
CA PRO A 24 -2.52 5.64 13.70
C PRO A 24 -2.74 4.67 12.54
N ALA A 25 -3.61 3.70 12.78
CA ALA A 25 -3.66 2.38 12.15
C ALA A 25 -3.87 2.46 10.63
N LYS A 26 -2.76 2.46 9.89
CA LYS A 26 -2.77 1.98 8.51
C LYS A 26 -3.05 0.48 8.56
N PRO A 27 -3.85 -0.06 7.64
CA PRO A 27 -4.17 -1.47 7.63
C PRO A 27 -2.86 -2.28 7.43
N SER A 28 -2.83 -3.47 8.02
CA SER A 28 -1.62 -4.25 8.25
C SER A 28 -1.09 -4.85 6.94
N LEU A 29 0.23 -4.91 6.79
CA LEU A 29 0.86 -5.48 5.59
C LEU A 29 0.60 -6.99 5.44
N GLU A 30 0.09 -7.63 6.49
CA GLU A 30 -0.30 -9.04 6.54
C GLU A 30 -1.81 -9.27 6.30
N ASP A 31 -2.59 -8.24 5.98
CA ASP A 31 -4.02 -8.38 5.68
C ASP A 31 -4.25 -9.21 4.41
N LYS A 32 -5.24 -10.12 4.46
CA LYS A 32 -5.69 -10.90 3.29
C LYS A 32 -6.20 -10.03 2.14
N ASN A 33 -6.66 -8.80 2.45
CA ASN A 33 -7.16 -7.85 1.46
C ASN A 33 -6.05 -6.97 0.88
N ARG A 34 -4.78 -7.15 1.29
CA ARG A 34 -3.67 -6.43 0.69
C ARG A 34 -3.43 -6.92 -0.74
N PRO A 35 -3.15 -6.02 -1.69
CA PRO A 35 -2.85 -6.44 -3.03
C PRO A 35 -1.56 -7.23 -3.15
N ALA A 36 -1.55 -8.16 -4.11
CA ALA A 36 -0.42 -9.03 -4.38
C ALA A 36 0.81 -8.21 -4.82
N GLY A 37 1.74 -8.03 -3.88
CA GLY A 37 3.05 -7.48 -4.15
C GLY A 37 3.96 -8.53 -4.78
N ILE A 38 4.73 -8.13 -5.79
CA ILE A 38 5.80 -8.93 -6.39
C ILE A 38 7.17 -8.39 -5.97
N ALA A 39 8.19 -9.24 -6.05
CA ALA A 39 9.56 -8.77 -5.98
C ALA A 39 9.82 -7.82 -7.17
N ARG A 40 10.68 -6.80 -6.99
CA ARG A 40 10.97 -5.78 -8.01
C ARG A 40 11.20 -6.42 -9.40
N PRO A 41 10.28 -6.22 -10.36
CA PRO A 41 10.46 -6.71 -11.71
C PRO A 41 11.54 -5.92 -12.44
N ALA A 42 12.07 -6.47 -13.54
CA ALA A 42 12.98 -5.76 -14.44
C ALA A 42 12.28 -4.59 -15.16
N LEU A 43 10.98 -4.73 -15.40
CA LEU A 43 10.12 -3.69 -15.95
C LEU A 43 9.24 -3.12 -14.84
N VAL A 44 9.61 -1.94 -14.36
CA VAL A 44 8.79 -1.15 -13.43
C VAL A 44 8.02 -0.14 -14.27
N ASP A 45 6.70 -0.17 -14.15
CA ASP A 45 5.84 0.82 -14.76
C ASP A 45 5.83 2.10 -13.93
N ASP A 46 5.55 3.19 -14.62
CA ASP A 46 5.51 4.52 -14.04
C ASP A 46 4.12 4.76 -13.43
N LEU A 47 3.89 4.26 -12.21
CA LEU A 47 2.56 4.28 -11.58
C LEU A 47 1.99 5.69 -11.43
N LYS A 48 2.87 6.71 -11.43
CA LYS A 48 2.48 8.12 -11.45
C LYS A 48 1.73 8.57 -12.70
N LEU A 49 1.66 7.77 -13.76
CA LEU A 49 0.76 8.02 -14.90
C LEU A 49 -0.72 7.85 -14.54
N ILE A 50 -1.03 7.15 -13.45
CA ILE A 50 -2.41 7.05 -12.98
C ILE A 50 -2.77 8.34 -12.26
N SER A 51 -3.82 9.01 -12.73
CA SER A 51 -4.33 10.24 -12.13
C SER A 51 -4.68 10.01 -10.66
N GLY A 52 -3.99 10.73 -9.77
CA GLY A 52 -4.12 10.59 -8.32
C GLY A 52 -2.99 9.81 -7.66
N VAL A 53 -2.19 9.06 -8.42
CA VAL A 53 -0.95 8.45 -7.94
C VAL A 53 0.18 9.47 -8.06
N GLY A 54 0.51 10.14 -6.96
CA GLY A 54 1.70 11.00 -6.91
C GLY A 54 2.99 10.21 -6.65
N PRO A 55 4.17 10.85 -6.77
CA PRO A 55 5.48 10.22 -6.48
C PRO A 55 5.58 9.66 -5.05
N LYS A 56 4.87 10.30 -4.10
CA LYS A 56 4.78 9.81 -2.71
C LYS A 56 4.02 8.48 -2.62
N ILE A 57 2.99 8.33 -3.42
CA ILE A 57 2.12 7.14 -3.42
C ILE A 57 2.80 6.01 -4.17
N GLU A 58 3.43 6.31 -5.30
CA GLU A 58 4.28 5.37 -6.03
C GLU A 58 5.34 4.77 -5.11
N GLY A 59 6.06 5.58 -4.32
CA GLY A 59 7.03 5.05 -3.35
C GLY A 59 6.43 4.11 -2.30
N ILE A 60 5.20 4.37 -1.87
CA ILE A 60 4.45 3.49 -0.96
C ILE A 60 4.08 2.18 -1.68
N LEU A 61 3.53 2.27 -2.90
CA LEU A 61 3.15 1.13 -3.73
C LEU A 61 4.36 0.23 -4.03
N HIS A 62 5.49 0.83 -4.38
CA HIS A 62 6.76 0.15 -4.58
C HIS A 62 7.22 -0.56 -3.30
N SER A 63 7.06 0.07 -2.13
CA SER A 63 7.35 -0.57 -0.84
C SER A 63 6.40 -1.74 -0.53
N LEU A 64 5.18 -1.70 -1.07
CA LEU A 64 4.21 -2.80 -1.00
C LEU A 64 4.46 -3.90 -2.04
N GLY A 65 5.43 -3.73 -2.95
CA GLY A 65 5.69 -4.67 -4.03
C GLY A 65 4.82 -4.47 -5.27
N ILE A 66 4.12 -3.35 -5.37
CA ILE A 66 3.34 -2.98 -6.57
C ILE A 66 4.26 -2.16 -7.46
N PHE A 67 4.59 -2.66 -8.65
CA PHE A 67 5.51 -1.99 -9.58
C PHE A 67 4.94 -1.86 -10.99
N THR A 68 3.83 -2.53 -11.30
CA THR A 68 3.27 -2.57 -12.65
C THR A 68 1.82 -2.11 -12.70
N TYR A 69 1.39 -1.56 -13.83
CA TYR A 69 -0.03 -1.22 -14.04
C TYR A 69 -0.90 -2.48 -14.03
N ALA A 70 -0.37 -3.61 -14.49
CA ALA A 70 -1.07 -4.88 -14.48
C ALA A 70 -1.50 -5.28 -13.06
N GLN A 71 -0.63 -5.11 -12.07
CA GLN A 71 -0.98 -5.37 -10.67
C GLN A 71 -2.12 -4.48 -10.19
N VAL A 72 -2.04 -3.17 -10.47
CA VAL A 72 -3.11 -2.22 -10.09
C VAL A 72 -4.41 -2.54 -10.82
N ALA A 73 -4.34 -2.93 -12.09
CA ALA A 73 -5.50 -3.33 -12.88
C ALA A 73 -6.12 -4.66 -12.43
N SER A 74 -5.38 -5.50 -11.69
CA SER A 74 -5.86 -6.74 -11.11
C SER A 74 -6.47 -6.58 -9.71
N TRP A 75 -6.43 -5.37 -9.12
CA TRP A 75 -7.01 -5.16 -7.79
C TRP A 75 -8.51 -5.38 -7.76
N THR A 76 -8.94 -6.15 -6.78
CA THR A 76 -10.34 -6.30 -6.40
C THR A 76 -10.85 -5.07 -5.63
N LYS A 77 -12.17 -5.03 -5.38
CA LYS A 77 -12.76 -3.95 -4.56
C LYS A 77 -12.16 -3.92 -3.15
N ALA A 78 -11.92 -5.09 -2.54
CA ALA A 78 -11.34 -5.18 -1.20
C ALA A 78 -9.90 -4.63 -1.16
N GLU A 79 -9.09 -4.95 -2.17
CA GLU A 79 -7.73 -4.42 -2.29
C GLU A 79 -7.72 -2.91 -2.49
N ARG A 80 -8.59 -2.38 -3.36
CA ARG A 80 -8.73 -0.93 -3.53
C ARG A 80 -9.09 -0.23 -2.24
N GLU A 81 -10.05 -0.77 -1.49
CA GLU A 81 -10.54 -0.19 -0.24
C GLU A 81 -9.45 -0.25 0.85
N TRP A 82 -8.68 -1.35 0.90
CA TRP A 82 -7.51 -1.48 1.76
C TRP A 82 -6.44 -0.44 1.42
N VAL A 83 -6.09 -0.28 0.14
CA VAL A 83 -5.09 0.71 -0.31
C VAL A 83 -5.62 2.13 -0.06
N ASP A 84 -6.91 2.38 -0.26
CA ASP A 84 -7.53 3.68 -0.02
C ASP A 84 -7.45 4.08 1.46
N GLY A 85 -7.76 3.13 2.36
CA GLY A 85 -7.57 3.30 3.79
C GLY A 85 -6.10 3.51 4.18
N TYR A 86 -5.19 2.75 3.57
CA TYR A 86 -3.76 2.86 3.79
C TYR A 86 -3.17 4.21 3.38
N LEU A 87 -3.67 4.75 2.26
CA LEU A 87 -3.26 6.04 1.72
C LEU A 87 -4.08 7.22 2.31
N SER A 88 -5.11 6.93 3.12
CA SER A 88 -6.07 7.91 3.65
C SER A 88 -6.67 8.76 2.53
N PHE A 89 -7.12 8.07 1.48
CA PHE A 89 -7.63 8.69 0.25
C PHE A 89 -9.14 8.91 0.27
N HIS A 90 -9.85 8.28 1.20
CA HIS A 90 -11.28 8.48 1.47
C HIS A 90 -12.16 8.25 0.23
N GLY A 91 -11.87 7.18 -0.52
CA GLY A 91 -12.57 6.75 -1.72
C GLY A 91 -12.00 7.30 -3.03
N ARG A 92 -10.85 7.99 -3.02
CA ARG A 92 -10.26 8.54 -4.26
C ARG A 92 -9.80 7.47 -5.23
N ILE A 93 -9.29 6.33 -4.75
CA ILE A 93 -8.86 5.24 -5.63
C ILE A 93 -10.01 4.72 -6.50
N GLU A 94 -11.22 4.68 -5.94
CA GLU A 94 -12.43 4.29 -6.66
C GLU A 94 -12.97 5.44 -7.51
N ARG A 95 -13.03 6.67 -6.97
CA ARG A 95 -13.51 7.85 -7.72
C ARG A 95 -12.66 8.19 -8.94
N ASP A 96 -11.35 7.98 -8.87
CA ASP A 96 -10.41 8.20 -9.96
C ASP A 96 -10.27 6.92 -10.84
N ASP A 97 -11.02 5.86 -10.57
CA ASP A 97 -11.02 4.64 -11.37
C ASP A 97 -9.60 4.08 -11.63
N TRP A 98 -8.75 4.01 -10.60
CA TRP A 98 -7.34 3.62 -10.76
C TRP A 98 -7.14 2.31 -11.50
N VAL A 99 -7.99 1.32 -11.22
CA VAL A 99 -7.98 0.02 -11.89
C VAL A 99 -8.22 0.16 -13.40
N LYS A 100 -9.17 1.01 -13.80
CA LYS A 100 -9.50 1.25 -15.21
C LYS A 100 -8.40 2.02 -15.93
N GLN A 101 -7.83 3.01 -15.26
CA GLN A 101 -6.69 3.78 -15.73
C GLN A 101 -5.46 2.90 -15.93
N ALA A 102 -5.13 2.08 -14.92
CA ALA A 102 -4.08 1.10 -14.98
C ALA A 102 -4.32 0.07 -16.08
N ASN A 103 -5.57 -0.36 -16.31
CA ASN A 103 -5.89 -1.28 -17.41
C ASN A 103 -5.61 -0.66 -18.78
N ALA A 104 -5.96 0.62 -18.99
CA ALA A 104 -5.65 1.34 -20.22
C ALA A 104 -4.13 1.47 -20.42
N LEU A 105 -3.40 1.86 -19.36
CA LEU A 105 -1.93 1.97 -19.39
C LEU A 105 -1.26 0.60 -19.63
N ALA A 106 -1.77 -0.47 -19.02
CA ALA A 106 -1.25 -1.82 -19.23
C ALA A 106 -1.48 -2.34 -20.67
N LYS A 107 -2.57 -1.92 -21.32
CA LYS A 107 -2.92 -2.36 -22.69
C LYS A 107 -2.13 -1.65 -23.78
N GLY A 108 -1.96 -0.34 -23.67
CA GLY A 108 -1.32 0.46 -24.72
C GLY A 108 -0.69 1.75 -24.21
N GLY A 109 -0.36 1.78 -22.92
CA GLY A 109 0.35 2.89 -22.29
C GLY A 109 -0.41 4.21 -22.37
N VAL A 110 0.38 5.29 -22.47
CA VAL A 110 -0.10 6.67 -22.57
C VAL A 110 -1.07 6.86 -23.74
N ALA A 111 -0.80 6.22 -24.89
CA ALA A 111 -1.63 6.36 -26.07
C ALA A 111 -3.05 5.82 -25.84
N GLU A 112 -3.14 4.63 -25.25
CA GLU A 112 -4.43 4.01 -24.91
C GLU A 112 -5.14 4.78 -23.80
N TYR A 113 -4.41 5.28 -22.80
CA TYR A 113 -4.97 6.15 -21.77
C TYR A 113 -5.61 7.42 -22.38
N ILE A 114 -4.90 8.10 -23.28
CA ILE A 114 -5.43 9.29 -23.97
C ILE A 114 -6.65 8.92 -24.81
N ARG A 115 -6.64 7.76 -25.46
CA ARG A 115 -7.79 7.29 -26.26
C ARG A 115 -9.03 7.02 -25.41
N VAL A 116 -8.86 6.43 -24.21
CA VAL A 116 -9.96 6.05 -23.32
C VAL A 116 -10.49 7.25 -22.51
N PHE A 117 -9.59 8.09 -22.00
CA PHE A 117 -9.94 9.19 -21.10
C PHE A 117 -9.91 10.57 -21.75
N GLY A 118 -9.45 10.69 -23.00
CA GLY A 118 -9.36 11.97 -23.72
C GLY A 118 -8.33 12.95 -23.16
N LYS A 119 -7.58 12.56 -22.12
CA LYS A 119 -6.62 13.40 -21.40
C LYS A 119 -5.28 12.69 -21.27
N LYS A 120 -4.20 13.46 -21.15
CA LYS A 120 -2.89 12.91 -20.86
C LYS A 120 -2.87 12.37 -19.41
N PRO A 121 -2.23 11.22 -19.17
CA PRO A 121 -1.90 10.82 -17.81
C PRO A 121 -1.00 11.90 -17.19
N VAL A 122 -1.22 12.23 -15.92
CA VAL A 122 -0.56 13.33 -15.19
C VAL A 122 -0.07 12.87 -13.84
#